data_AF-A0A9W6TWP6-F1
#
_entry.id   AF-A0A9W6TWP6-F1
#
_cell.length_a   1.000
_cell.length_b   1.000
_cell.length_c   1.000
_cell.angle_alpha   90.00
_cell.angle_beta   90.00
_cell.angle_gamma   90.00
#
_symmetry.space_group_name_H-M   'P 1'
#
loop_
_entity.id
_entity.type
_entity.pdbx_description
1 polymer ?
#
loop_
_entity_poly.entity_id
_entity_poly.type
_entity_poly.pdbx_seq_one_letter_code
_entity_poly.pdbx_strand_id
1 'polypeptide(L)'
;MQRQHRDQAQDGVRMGTVPLFTPTLPPKITSISHEFLAKWKINRREYEAELRARRRLQRRIIEPFDADLLDTFCDLRLHHASADVTEGMLIAGIDHIAGSITNFILPDRKLRFNMTEENMDARVLDYFNTFGQVILLH
;
A
#
# COMPACT_ATOMS: atom_id res chain seq x y z
N MET A 1 -43.20 -35.92 -33.42
CA MET A 1 -41.95 -36.68 -33.65
C MET A 1 -40.86 -35.64 -33.96
N GLN A 2 -40.16 -35.04 -33.00
CA GLN A 2 -39.06 -35.53 -32.15
C GLN A 2 -37.70 -35.67 -32.89
N ARG A 3 -36.68 -35.02 -32.29
CA ARG A 3 -35.19 -35.20 -32.34
C ARG A 3 -34.42 -34.39 -33.40
N GLN A 4 -33.65 -33.34 -33.08
CA GLN A 4 -32.39 -33.15 -32.28
C GLN A 4 -31.13 -33.85 -32.82
N HIS A 5 -30.12 -33.07 -33.22
CA HIS A 5 -28.71 -33.04 -32.77
C HIS A 5 -27.99 -31.85 -33.49
N ARG A 6 -27.50 -30.79 -32.80
CA ARG A 6 -26.16 -30.61 -32.15
C ARG A 6 -25.00 -30.90 -33.10
N ASP A 7 -23.93 -30.14 -33.26
CA ASP A 7 -23.27 -29.05 -32.50
C ASP A 7 -22.34 -28.30 -33.49
N GLN A 8 -22.02 -27.03 -33.23
CA GLN A 8 -20.60 -26.61 -33.24
C GLN A 8 -20.43 -25.31 -32.46
N ALA A 9 -19.69 -25.44 -31.37
CA ALA A 9 -19.25 -24.39 -30.48
C ALA A 9 -18.27 -23.45 -31.18
N GLN A 10 -18.44 -22.15 -30.98
CA GLN A 10 -17.31 -21.23 -30.97
C GLN A 10 -17.11 -20.76 -29.53
N ASP A 11 -16.29 -21.55 -28.85
CA ASP A 11 -15.54 -21.13 -27.68
C ASP A 11 -14.61 -19.99 -28.11
N GLY A 12 -14.94 -18.79 -27.65
CA GLY A 12 -14.15 -17.60 -27.83
C GLY A 12 -14.07 -16.90 -26.49
N VAL A 13 -13.44 -17.55 -25.50
CA VAL A 13 -12.95 -16.86 -24.30
C VAL A 13 -11.89 -15.86 -24.75
N ARG A 14 -12.37 -14.69 -25.16
CA ARG A 14 -11.55 -13.48 -25.17
C ARG A 14 -11.25 -13.19 -23.70
N MET A 15 -10.07 -13.60 -23.25
CA MET A 15 -9.41 -13.00 -22.09
C MET A 15 -9.17 -11.53 -22.43
N GLY A 16 -10.22 -10.73 -22.35
CA GLY A 16 -10.10 -9.29 -22.24
C GLY A 16 -9.50 -9.02 -20.89
N THR A 17 -8.31 -8.42 -20.86
CA THR A 17 -7.75 -7.79 -19.67
C THR A 17 -8.80 -6.80 -19.15
N VAL A 18 -9.59 -7.23 -18.16
CA VAL A 18 -10.57 -6.36 -17.52
C VAL A 18 -9.77 -5.29 -16.78
N PRO A 19 -9.94 -4.00 -17.11
CA PRO A 19 -9.23 -2.94 -16.40
C PRO A 19 -9.53 -3.04 -14.90
N LEU A 20 -8.47 -2.96 -14.08
CA LEU A 20 -8.53 -2.98 -12.61
C LEU A 20 -9.58 -2.01 -12.03
N PHE A 21 -9.91 -0.95 -12.78
CA PHE A 21 -10.79 0.15 -12.39
C PHE A 21 -12.23 0.04 -12.89
N THR A 22 -12.63 -1.08 -13.49
CA THR A 22 -14.05 -1.24 -13.89
C THR A 22 -14.90 -1.28 -12.62
N PRO A 23 -15.85 -0.35 -12.42
CA PRO A 23 -16.68 -0.34 -11.21
C PRO A 23 -17.57 -1.57 -11.20
N THR A 24 -17.36 -2.48 -10.24
CA THR A 24 -18.30 -3.58 -10.03
C THR A 24 -19.60 -2.97 -9.52
N LEU A 25 -20.69 -3.11 -10.29
CA LEU A 25 -22.00 -2.58 -9.91
C LEU A 25 -22.76 -3.58 -9.03
N PRO A 26 -23.49 -3.11 -7.99
CA PRO A 26 -24.28 -4.00 -7.15
C PRO A 26 -25.41 -4.66 -7.94
N PRO A 27 -25.74 -5.94 -7.69
CA PRO A 27 -26.84 -6.61 -8.38
C PRO A 27 -28.16 -5.93 -8.04
N LYS A 28 -28.92 -5.54 -9.07
CA LYS A 28 -30.21 -4.87 -8.91
C LYS A 28 -31.32 -5.88 -8.60
N ILE A 29 -32.29 -5.46 -7.79
CA ILE A 29 -33.52 -6.22 -7.56
C ILE A 29 -34.56 -5.74 -8.56
N THR A 30 -34.97 -6.60 -9.49
CA THR A 30 -35.98 -6.27 -10.52
C THR A 30 -37.25 -7.11 -10.37
N SER A 31 -37.29 -8.03 -9.42
CA SER A 31 -38.43 -8.87 -9.10
C SER A 31 -38.40 -9.30 -7.63
N ILE A 32 -39.58 -9.59 -7.09
CA ILE A 32 -39.78 -10.10 -5.72
C ILE A 32 -40.16 -11.59 -5.69
N SER A 33 -40.07 -12.29 -6.82
CA SER A 33 -40.34 -13.74 -6.85
C SER A 33 -39.29 -14.50 -6.04
N HIS A 34 -39.71 -15.63 -5.46
CA HIS A 34 -38.84 -16.45 -4.63
C HIS A 34 -37.56 -16.89 -5.38
N GLU A 35 -37.71 -17.36 -6.62
CA GLU A 35 -36.59 -17.81 -7.44
C GLU A 35 -35.62 -16.68 -7.76
N PHE A 36 -36.14 -15.48 -8.07
CA PHE A 36 -35.31 -14.31 -8.34
C PHE A 36 -34.52 -13.89 -7.09
N LEU A 37 -35.18 -13.82 -5.93
CA LEU A 37 -34.55 -13.43 -4.68
C LEU A 37 -33.51 -14.46 -4.20
N ALA A 38 -33.74 -15.75 -4.44
CA ALA A 38 -32.76 -16.80 -4.17
C ALA A 38 -31.49 -16.62 -5.01
N LYS A 39 -31.64 -16.39 -6.33
CA LYS A 39 -30.51 -16.10 -7.24
C LYS A 39 -29.81 -14.79 -6.89
N TRP A 40 -30.56 -13.74 -6.58
CA TRP A 40 -30.01 -12.44 -6.20
C TRP A 40 -29.13 -12.54 -4.95
N LYS A 41 -29.52 -13.33 -3.94
CA LYS A 41 -28.71 -13.54 -2.72
C LYS A 41 -27.35 -14.17 -3.01
N ILE A 42 -27.28 -15.10 -3.96
CA ILE A 42 -26.02 -15.73 -4.38
C ILE A 42 -25.14 -14.69 -5.08
N ASN A 43 -25.67 -14.03 -6.10
CA ASN A 43 -24.96 -12.99 -6.84
C ASN A 43 -24.48 -11.85 -5.93
N ARG A 44 -25.26 -11.53 -4.89
CA ARG A 44 -24.89 -10.53 -3.89
C ARG A 44 -23.67 -10.96 -3.05
N ARG A 45 -23.58 -12.23 -2.67
CA ARG A 45 -22.42 -12.76 -1.95
C ARG A 45 -21.16 -12.72 -2.80
N GLU A 46 -21.26 -13.10 -4.07
CA GLU A 46 -20.15 -13.05 -5.03
C GLU A 46 -19.65 -11.62 -5.24
N TYR A 47 -20.57 -10.68 -5.45
CA TYR A 47 -20.28 -9.24 -5.54
C TYR A 47 -19.50 -8.72 -4.31
N GLU A 48 -19.92 -9.11 -3.10
CA GLU A 48 -19.25 -8.70 -1.86
C GLU A 48 -17.89 -9.37 -1.65
N ALA A 49 -17.70 -10.58 -2.17
CA ALA A 49 -16.41 -11.26 -2.16
C ALA A 49 -15.42 -10.57 -3.12
N GLU A 50 -15.87 -10.22 -4.32
CA GLU A 50 -15.07 -9.47 -5.30
C GLU A 50 -14.68 -8.09 -4.77
N LEU A 51 -15.61 -7.33 -4.18
CA LEU A 51 -15.30 -6.06 -3.53
C LEU A 51 -14.27 -6.19 -2.42
N ARG A 52 -14.35 -7.25 -1.61
CA ARG A 52 -13.36 -7.52 -0.55
C ARG A 52 -11.99 -7.85 -1.15
N ALA A 53 -11.93 -8.62 -2.23
CA ALA A 53 -10.70 -8.91 -2.94
C ALA A 53 -10.07 -7.64 -3.53
N ARG A 54 -10.87 -6.80 -4.20
CA ARG A 54 -10.43 -5.50 -4.74
C ARG A 54 -9.92 -4.56 -3.66
N ARG A 55 -10.62 -4.47 -2.52
CA ARG A 55 -10.16 -3.68 -1.37
C ARG A 55 -8.82 -4.20 -0.84
N ARG A 56 -8.58 -5.52 -0.81
CA ARG A 56 -7.29 -6.08 -0.42
C ARG A 56 -6.19 -5.73 -1.41
N LEU A 57 -6.50 -5.73 -2.71
CA LEU A 57 -5.56 -5.34 -3.76
C LEU A 57 -5.16 -3.87 -3.64
N GLN A 58 -6.14 -2.96 -3.54
CA GLN A 58 -5.91 -1.52 -3.31
C GLN A 58 -5.21 -1.21 -1.99
N ARG A 59 -5.29 -2.11 -1.02
CA ARG A 59 -4.63 -1.93 0.27
C ARG A 59 -3.15 -2.30 0.24
N ARG A 60 -2.62 -2.96 -0.80
CA ARG A 60 -1.17 -3.21 -0.93
C ARG A 60 -0.44 -1.88 -1.03
N ILE A 61 0.12 -1.42 0.09
CA ILE A 61 0.90 -0.17 0.21
C ILE A 61 2.15 -0.17 -0.68
N ILE A 62 2.52 -1.33 -1.24
CA ILE A 62 3.60 -1.46 -2.23
C ILE A 62 3.26 -0.73 -3.53
N GLU A 63 1.99 -0.72 -3.96
CA GLU A 63 1.58 -0.12 -5.25
C GLU A 63 1.70 1.42 -5.32
N PRO A 64 1.49 2.21 -4.24
CA PRO A 64 1.73 3.66 -4.27
C PRO A 64 3.17 4.10 -4.03
N PHE A 65 4.13 3.21 -3.76
CA PHE A 65 5.52 3.60 -3.63
C PHE A 65 6.14 3.89 -5.00
N ASP A 66 6.91 4.98 -5.07
CA ASP A 66 7.89 5.12 -6.14
C ASP A 66 8.91 3.96 -6.06
N ALA A 67 9.24 3.36 -7.20
CA ALA A 67 10.03 2.12 -7.23
C ALA A 67 11.45 2.32 -6.68
N ASP A 68 12.10 3.43 -7.05
CA ASP A 68 13.46 3.76 -6.60
C ASP A 68 13.45 4.10 -5.11
N LEU A 69 12.41 4.79 -4.64
CA LEU A 69 12.20 5.08 -3.23
C LEU A 69 11.94 3.80 -2.41
N LEU A 70 11.19 2.85 -2.95
CA LEU A 70 10.90 1.58 -2.27
C LEU A 70 12.18 0.77 -2.07
N ASP A 71 12.98 0.61 -3.13
CA ASP A 71 14.25 -0.13 -3.04
C ASP A 71 15.19 0.54 -2.04
N THR A 72 15.34 1.86 -2.12
CA THR A 72 16.15 2.64 -1.18
C THR A 72 15.65 2.50 0.26
N PHE A 73 14.33 2.52 0.47
CA PHE A 73 13.72 2.37 1.79
C PHE A 73 13.94 0.97 2.37
N CYS A 74 13.75 -0.07 1.54
CA CYS A 74 13.96 -1.45 1.92
C CYS A 74 15.43 -1.70 2.28
N ASP A 75 16.36 -1.24 1.45
CA ASP A 75 17.79 -1.45 1.64
C ASP A 75 18.34 -0.69 2.85
N LEU A 76 18.06 0.61 2.94
CA LEU A 76 18.69 1.48 3.93
C LEU A 76 18.03 1.42 5.30
N ARG A 77 16.72 1.13 5.37
CA ARG A 77 15.98 1.14 6.65
C ARG A 77 15.53 -0.21 7.12
N LEU A 78 15.03 -1.04 6.21
CA LEU A 78 14.57 -2.38 6.59
C LEU A 78 15.72 -3.39 6.53
N HIS A 79 16.82 -3.07 5.86
CA HIS A 79 17.96 -3.98 5.63
C HIS A 79 17.52 -5.30 4.97
N HIS A 80 16.54 -5.20 4.07
CA HIS A 80 15.97 -6.31 3.33
C HIS A 80 15.82 -5.91 1.86
N ALA A 81 15.98 -6.85 0.95
CA ALA A 81 15.64 -6.64 -0.45
C ALA A 81 14.13 -6.40 -0.60
N SER A 82 13.72 -5.52 -1.51
CA SER A 82 12.30 -5.19 -1.71
C SER A 82 11.41 -6.40 -2.04
N ALA A 83 11.99 -7.44 -2.65
CA ALA A 83 11.31 -8.72 -2.92
C ALA A 83 10.92 -9.51 -1.66
N ASP A 84 11.67 -9.34 -0.57
CA ASP A 84 11.49 -10.07 0.69
C ASP A 84 10.71 -9.28 1.74
N VAL A 85 10.40 -8.02 1.44
CA VAL A 85 9.72 -7.11 2.36
C VAL A 85 8.21 -7.34 2.33
N THR A 86 7.65 -7.62 3.51
CA THR A 86 6.20 -7.71 3.68
C THR A 86 5.56 -6.34 3.90
N GLU A 87 4.29 -6.22 3.56
CA GLU A 87 3.52 -4.99 3.79
C GLU A 87 3.52 -4.55 5.26
N GLY A 88 3.49 -5.49 6.21
CA GLY A 88 3.57 -5.18 7.63
C GLY A 88 4.90 -4.51 8.03
N MET A 89 6.00 -4.89 7.38
CA MET A 89 7.32 -4.28 7.62
C MET A 89 7.39 -2.86 7.07
N LEU A 90 6.78 -2.61 5.90
CA LEU A 90 6.66 -1.25 5.36
C LEU A 90 5.84 -0.34 6.26
N ILE A 91 4.67 -0.81 6.73
CA ILE A 91 3.83 -0.06 7.67
C ILE A 91 4.59 0.26 8.94
N ALA A 92 5.25 -0.74 9.55
CA ALA A 92 6.04 -0.53 10.76
C ALA A 92 7.20 0.47 10.55
N GLY A 93 7.87 0.42 9.39
CA GLY A 93 8.92 1.37 9.04
C GLY A 93 8.41 2.80 8.85
N ILE A 94 7.24 2.97 8.23
CA ILE A 94 6.58 4.28 8.06
C ILE A 94 6.11 4.81 9.41
N ASP A 95 5.48 3.99 10.24
CA ASP A 95 5.05 4.37 11.59
C ASP A 95 6.25 4.73 12.47
N HIS A 96 7.38 4.03 12.32
CA HIS A 96 8.63 4.39 12.97
C HIS A 96 9.16 5.76 12.49
N ILE A 97 9.07 6.10 11.19
CA ILE A 97 9.40 7.46 10.71
C ILE A 97 8.48 8.49 11.35
N ALA A 98 7.17 8.28 11.26
CA ALA A 98 6.17 9.22 11.74
C ALA A 98 6.29 9.42 13.27
N GLY A 99 6.58 8.34 14.01
CA GLY A 99 6.82 8.37 15.46
C GLY A 99 8.23 8.85 15.86
N SER A 100 9.22 8.74 14.97
CA SER A 100 10.57 9.29 15.20
C SER A 100 10.57 10.82 15.15
N ILE A 101 9.69 11.43 14.36
CA ILE A 101 9.48 12.90 14.36
C ILE A 101 9.00 13.39 15.74
N THR A 102 8.26 12.57 16.48
CA THR A 102 7.80 12.87 17.85
C THR A 102 8.77 12.40 18.95
N ASN A 103 9.59 11.37 18.71
CA ASN A 103 10.61 10.88 19.65
C ASN A 103 11.98 11.56 19.55
N PHE A 104 12.21 12.36 18.50
CA PHE A 104 13.07 13.54 18.63
C PHE A 104 12.35 14.57 19.51
N ILE A 105 12.19 14.24 20.79
CA ILE A 105 12.20 15.28 21.82
C ILE A 105 13.56 15.95 21.62
N LEU A 106 13.52 17.05 20.86
CA LEU A 106 14.65 17.85 20.45
C LEU A 106 15.61 17.97 21.64
N PRO A 107 16.90 17.57 21.51
CA PRO A 107 17.87 17.86 22.54
C PRO A 107 18.13 19.36 22.48
N ASP A 108 17.27 20.14 23.12
CA ASP A 108 17.28 21.60 23.08
C ASP A 108 17.14 22.21 21.66
N ARG A 109 16.58 23.42 21.52
CA ARG A 109 16.47 24.06 20.19
C ARG A 109 17.84 24.41 19.58
N LYS A 110 18.91 24.30 20.37
CA LYS A 110 20.30 24.60 20.03
C LYS A 110 21.01 23.48 19.28
N LEU A 111 20.60 22.21 19.42
CA LEU A 111 21.24 21.09 18.73
C LEU A 111 20.51 20.76 17.43
N ARG A 112 20.77 21.57 16.42
CA ARG A 112 20.30 21.37 15.05
C ARG A 112 21.48 21.42 14.10
N PHE A 113 21.45 20.59 13.05
CA PHE A 113 22.42 20.73 11.97
C PHE A 113 22.26 22.09 11.30
N ASN A 114 23.38 22.77 11.07
CA ASN A 114 23.39 24.01 10.32
C ASN A 114 23.12 23.74 8.83
N MET A 115 21.88 23.91 8.39
CA MET A 115 21.51 23.70 6.99
C MET A 115 21.98 24.81 6.05
N THR A 116 22.57 25.90 6.56
CA THR A 116 23.20 26.95 5.72
C THR A 116 24.64 26.61 5.32
N GLU A 117 25.28 25.65 5.99
CA GLU A 117 26.61 25.16 5.65
C GLU A 117 26.50 24.03 4.62
N GLU A 118 26.97 24.25 3.40
CA GLU A 118 26.86 23.28 2.30
C GLU A 118 27.77 22.06 2.50
N ASN A 119 28.91 22.22 3.19
CA ASN A 119 29.83 21.13 3.46
C ASN A 119 29.31 20.22 4.58
N MET A 120 29.02 18.96 4.26
CA MET A 120 28.47 17.99 5.20
C MET A 120 29.42 17.67 6.36
N ASP A 121 30.73 17.58 6.12
CA ASP A 121 31.71 17.27 7.17
C ASP A 121 31.81 18.41 8.19
N ALA A 122 31.82 19.66 7.69
CA ALA A 122 31.79 20.85 8.54
C ALA A 122 30.50 20.91 9.37
N ARG A 123 29.35 20.59 8.76
CA ARG A 123 28.04 20.57 9.41
C ARG A 123 27.95 19.53 10.53
N VAL A 124 28.55 18.36 10.32
CA VAL A 124 28.60 17.30 11.32
C VAL A 124 29.53 17.68 12.47
N LEU A 125 30.70 18.23 12.16
CA LEU A 125 31.65 18.67 13.18
C LEU A 125 31.09 19.77 14.08
N ASP A 126 30.41 20.76 13.49
CA ASP A 126 29.77 21.87 14.21
C ASP A 126 28.65 21.41 15.15
N TYR A 127 27.84 20.45 14.70
CA TYR A 127 26.81 19.82 15.54
C TYR A 127 27.43 19.16 16.78
N PHE A 128 28.47 18.34 16.61
CA PHE A 128 29.12 17.65 17.74
C PHE A 128 29.86 18.61 18.68
N ASN A 129 30.42 19.70 18.15
CA ASN A 129 31.01 20.74 18.97
C ASN A 129 29.95 21.43 19.86
N THR A 130 28.82 21.80 19.27
CA THR A 130 27.66 22.38 20.00
C THR A 130 27.11 21.38 21.03
N PHE A 131 27.04 20.10 20.67
CA PHE A 131 26.64 19.02 21.57
C PHE A 131 27.56 18.90 22.79
N GLY A 132 28.88 18.93 22.58
CA GLY A 132 29.86 18.92 23.67
C GLY A 132 29.67 20.10 24.63
N GLN A 133 29.41 21.31 24.11
CA GLN A 133 29.15 22.47 24.95
C GLN A 133 27.87 22.35 25.76
N VAL A 134 26.79 21.85 25.16
CA VAL A 134 25.49 21.70 25.82
C VAL A 134 25.53 20.63 26.91
N ILE A 135 26.25 19.52 26.70
CA ILE A 135 26.36 18.44 27.68
C ILE A 135 27.37 18.73 28.79
N LEU A 136 28.45 19.46 28.53
CA LEU A 136 29.48 19.79 29.54
C LEU A 136 29.10 20.99 30.44
N LEU A 137 28.00 21.67 30.17
CA LEU A 137 27.45 22.78 30.97
C LEU A 137 26.42 22.32 32.04
N HIS A 138 26.25 21.01 32.20
CA HIS A 138 25.33 20.38 33.16
C HIS A 138 26.04 19.29 33.98
#